data_AF-A0AAP9DUQ7-F1
#
_entry.id   AF-A0AAP9DUQ7-F1
#
_cell.length_a   1.000
_cell.length_b   1.000
_cell.length_c   1.000
_cell.angle_alpha   90.00
_cell.angle_beta   90.00
_cell.angle_gamma   90.00
#
_symmetry.space_group_name_H-M   'P 1'
#
loop_
_entity.id
_entity.type
_entity.pdbx_description
1 polymer ?
#
loop_
_entity_poly.entity_id
_entity_poly.type
_entity_poly.pdbx_seq_one_letter_code
_entity_poly.pdbx_strand_id
1 'polypeptide(L)'
;MADSFLQYQIKRCNRNFLVSNLILMVVVILMCGGSFRTIHNYMNGPFEVEGEQLLSIVDPEEVYQFHVRFQAGTIVEPIAEQVEWMTAFQGMVRSDEKAIYEYSLAQMRDRFVIIRHNVDEPFDGMLEGALFRVPADVYGIANELVDGERQVLPFMLDMTGALQERAKQIFYTVIPVFLFAAFNMIRALYRMMDRERHPIYKKLRTFGNADEAILSINQEMSDEVIRVKNYYVTPSWIMRQNWFTLKIARNYFEPDEVYDLDKVF
;
A
#
# COMPACT_ATOMS: atom_id res chain seq x y z
N MET A 1 -40.11 -5.05 -18.06
CA MET A 1 -39.36 -5.21 -19.33
C MET A 1 -38.06 -5.90 -19.01
N ALA A 2 -37.80 -7.06 -19.62
CA ALA A 2 -36.50 -7.72 -19.47
C ALA A 2 -35.41 -6.81 -20.04
N ASP A 3 -34.29 -6.67 -19.33
CA ASP A 3 -33.13 -5.95 -19.85
C ASP A 3 -32.66 -6.64 -21.15
N SER A 4 -32.36 -5.86 -22.18
CA SER A 4 -31.75 -6.42 -23.41
C SER A 4 -30.39 -7.06 -23.11
N PHE A 5 -29.98 -8.05 -23.90
CA PHE A 5 -28.69 -8.76 -23.71
C PHE A 5 -27.53 -7.78 -23.52
N LEU A 6 -27.46 -6.73 -24.34
CA LEU A 6 -26.39 -5.76 -24.25
C LEU A 6 -26.46 -4.91 -22.98
N GLN A 7 -27.65 -4.51 -22.54
CA GLN A 7 -27.81 -3.78 -21.27
C GLN A 7 -27.32 -4.63 -20.09
N TYR A 8 -27.63 -5.93 -20.09
CA TYR A 8 -27.11 -6.87 -19.10
C TYR A 8 -25.57 -6.91 -19.13
N GLN A 9 -24.97 -7.00 -20.31
CA GLN A 9 -23.50 -7.04 -20.46
C GLN A 9 -22.83 -5.73 -20.01
N ILE A 10 -23.44 -4.57 -20.29
CA ILE A 10 -22.98 -3.26 -19.81
C ILE A 10 -23.03 -3.20 -18.28
N LYS A 11 -24.17 -3.56 -17.67
CA LYS A 11 -24.33 -3.60 -16.20
C LYS A 11 -23.31 -4.54 -15.56
N ARG A 12 -23.07 -5.71 -16.14
CA ARG A 12 -22.08 -6.69 -15.67
C ARG A 12 -20.65 -6.14 -15.70
N CYS A 13 -20.23 -5.53 -16.82
CA CYS A 13 -18.89 -4.96 -16.94
C CYS A 13 -18.67 -3.82 -15.94
N ASN A 14 -19.65 -2.93 -15.79
CA ASN A 14 -19.59 -1.83 -14.82
C ASN A 14 -19.57 -2.34 -13.38
N ARG A 15 -20.41 -3.33 -13.04
CA ARG A 15 -20.43 -3.94 -11.70
C ARG A 15 -19.09 -4.58 -11.38
N ASN A 16 -18.54 -5.41 -12.27
CA ASN A 16 -17.27 -6.07 -12.03
C ASN A 16 -16.13 -5.05 -11.88
N PHE A 17 -16.11 -4.01 -12.71
CA PHE A 17 -15.13 -2.93 -12.61
C PHE A 17 -15.26 -2.12 -11.30
N LEU A 18 -16.48 -1.84 -10.84
CA LEU A 18 -16.72 -1.20 -9.55
C LEU A 18 -16.26 -2.10 -8.40
N VAL A 19 -16.68 -3.37 -8.38
CA VAL A 19 -16.33 -4.32 -7.33
C VAL A 19 -14.82 -4.51 -7.24
N SER A 20 -14.11 -4.64 -8.36
CA SER A 20 -12.64 -4.79 -8.33
C SER A 20 -11.95 -3.56 -7.74
N ASN A 21 -12.41 -2.35 -8.05
CA ASN A 21 -11.84 -1.12 -7.49
C ASN A 21 -12.27 -0.90 -6.04
N LEU A 22 -13.46 -1.35 -5.64
CA LEU A 22 -13.90 -1.35 -4.25
C LEU A 22 -13.03 -2.29 -3.40
N ILE A 23 -12.71 -3.48 -3.91
CA ILE A 23 -11.78 -4.40 -3.24
C ILE A 23 -10.41 -3.73 -3.06
N LEU A 24 -9.91 -3.05 -4.11
CA LEU A 24 -8.65 -2.32 -4.02
C LEU A 24 -8.69 -1.21 -2.95
N MET A 25 -9.80 -0.48 -2.84
CA MET A 25 -10.01 0.51 -1.77
C MET A 25 -10.04 -0.12 -0.38
N VAL A 26 -10.68 -1.28 -0.21
CA VAL A 26 -10.67 -2.00 1.06
C VAL A 26 -9.26 -2.39 1.45
N VAL A 27 -8.43 -2.86 0.51
CA VAL A 27 -7.01 -3.15 0.78
C VAL A 27 -6.27 -1.91 1.26
N VAL A 28 -6.46 -0.76 0.61
CA VAL A 28 -5.87 0.52 1.05
C VAL A 28 -6.32 0.89 2.47
N ILE A 29 -7.61 0.77 2.77
CA ILE A 29 -8.15 1.07 4.11
C ILE A 29 -7.55 0.15 5.16
N LEU A 30 -7.41 -1.16 4.87
CA LEU A 30 -6.78 -2.11 5.78
C LEU A 30 -5.30 -1.81 6.00
N MET A 31 -4.56 -1.41 4.95
CA MET A 31 -3.17 -0.99 5.08
C MET A 31 -3.03 0.26 5.95
N CYS A 32 -3.89 1.27 5.73
CA CYS A 32 -3.95 2.46 6.57
C CYS A 32 -4.33 2.14 8.02
N GLY A 33 -5.29 1.23 8.23
CA GLY A 33 -5.72 0.77 9.54
C GLY A 33 -4.61 0.04 10.29
N GLY A 34 -3.93 -0.90 9.64
CA GLY A 34 -2.79 -1.61 10.22
C GLY A 34 -1.60 -0.69 10.51
N SER A 35 -1.42 0.36 9.72
CA SER A 35 -0.37 1.37 9.90
C SER A 35 -0.84 2.61 10.66
N PHE A 36 -2.04 2.60 11.25
CA PHE A 36 -2.66 3.79 11.81
C PHE A 36 -1.82 4.41 12.92
N ARG A 37 -1.24 3.56 13.79
CA ARG A 37 -0.33 3.99 14.85
C ARG A 37 0.84 4.80 14.28
N THR A 38 1.50 4.27 13.26
CA THR A 38 2.65 4.92 12.59
C THR A 38 2.24 6.24 11.95
N ILE A 39 1.15 6.26 11.20
CA ILE A 39 0.64 7.47 10.55
C ILE A 39 0.29 8.55 11.59
N HIS A 40 -0.41 8.16 12.66
CA HIS A 40 -0.80 9.08 13.73
C HIS A 40 0.41 9.69 14.43
N ASN A 41 1.43 8.88 14.75
CA ASN A 41 2.64 9.36 15.42
C ASN A 41 3.52 10.23 14.52
N TYR A 42 3.54 9.96 13.23
CA TYR A 42 4.23 10.79 12.25
C TYR A 42 3.55 12.15 12.06
N MET A 43 2.20 12.19 12.05
CA MET A 43 1.43 13.41 11.78
C MET A 43 1.23 14.29 13.01
N ASN A 44 1.02 13.69 14.18
CA ASN A 44 0.64 14.40 15.41
C ASN A 44 1.74 14.39 16.48
N GLY A 45 2.80 13.60 16.30
CA GLY A 45 3.96 13.63 17.19
C GLY A 45 4.96 14.71 16.80
N PRO A 46 6.01 14.92 17.61
CA PRO A 46 6.30 14.21 18.86
C PRO A 46 5.36 14.62 20.01
N PHE A 47 5.03 13.68 20.89
CA PHE A 47 4.25 13.93 22.11
C PHE A 47 5.19 14.22 23.28
N GLU A 48 4.89 15.26 24.06
CA GLU A 48 5.62 15.51 25.30
C GLU A 48 5.23 14.47 26.34
N VAL A 49 6.23 13.76 26.87
CA VAL A 49 6.02 12.66 27.83
C VAL A 49 6.87 12.92 29.06
N GLU A 50 6.24 12.84 30.23
CA GLU A 50 6.96 12.90 31.50
C GLU A 50 7.67 11.58 31.78
N GLY A 51 8.82 11.63 32.46
CA GLY A 51 9.60 10.43 32.75
C GLY A 51 8.80 9.32 33.46
N GLU A 52 7.81 9.68 34.31
CA GLU A 52 6.94 8.70 34.98
C GLU A 52 6.10 7.86 34.01
N GLN A 53 5.62 8.49 32.93
CA GLN A 53 4.82 7.80 31.91
C GLN A 53 5.70 6.80 31.15
N LEU A 54 6.95 7.15 30.85
CA LEU A 54 7.92 6.24 30.23
C LEU A 54 8.28 5.06 31.12
N LEU A 55 8.37 5.26 32.44
CA LEU A 55 8.65 4.17 33.40
C LEU A 55 7.53 3.12 33.47
N SER A 56 6.29 3.50 33.11
CA SER A 56 5.14 2.59 33.10
C SER A 56 5.07 1.70 31.85
N ILE A 57 5.89 1.99 30.83
CA ILE A 57 5.88 1.25 29.56
C ILE A 57 6.65 -0.07 29.73
N VAL A 58 5.94 -1.18 29.63
CA VAL A 58 6.52 -2.53 29.59
C VAL A 58 6.88 -2.93 28.16
N ASP A 59 6.02 -2.62 27.19
CA ASP A 59 6.22 -2.93 25.78
C ASP A 59 5.95 -1.70 24.89
N PRO A 60 6.96 -1.18 24.16
CA PRO A 60 6.78 -0.04 23.25
C PRO A 60 5.86 -0.38 22.05
N GLU A 61 5.60 -1.65 21.75
CA GLU A 61 4.68 -2.09 20.68
C GLU A 61 3.19 -1.96 21.06
N GLU A 62 2.88 -1.85 22.35
CA GLU A 62 1.49 -1.64 22.83
C GLU A 62 1.15 -0.15 22.99
N VAL A 63 2.17 0.71 23.08
CA VAL A 63 1.97 2.14 23.32
C VAL A 63 1.49 2.83 22.05
N TYR A 64 0.30 3.43 22.12
CA TYR A 64 -0.28 4.16 21.00
C TYR A 64 0.54 5.40 20.61
N GLN A 65 1.03 6.17 21.60
CA GLN A 65 1.89 7.34 21.42
C GLN A 65 3.35 6.97 21.65
N PHE A 66 4.05 6.59 20.59
CA PHE A 66 5.43 6.11 20.67
C PHE A 66 6.43 7.09 20.06
N HIS A 67 6.00 8.15 19.39
CA HIS A 67 6.87 9.26 18.99
C HIS A 67 6.86 10.31 20.10
N VAL A 68 7.93 10.35 20.90
CA VAL A 68 7.96 11.08 22.17
C VAL A 68 9.09 12.09 22.22
N ARG A 69 8.90 13.11 23.05
CA ARG A 69 9.90 14.11 23.40
C ARG A 69 9.99 14.23 24.93
N PHE A 70 11.20 14.17 25.47
CA PHE A 70 11.44 14.36 26.91
C PHE A 70 12.83 14.96 27.17
N GLN A 71 13.03 15.53 28.36
CA GLN A 71 14.31 16.07 28.78
C GLN A 71 15.12 15.02 29.56
N ALA A 72 16.33 14.73 29.09
CA ALA A 72 17.28 13.88 29.80
C ALA A 72 18.06 14.69 30.84
N GLY A 73 18.37 14.05 31.99
CA GLY A 73 19.18 14.68 33.03
C GLY A 73 20.67 14.68 32.66
N THR A 74 21.18 13.50 32.26
CA THR A 74 22.55 13.30 31.79
C THR A 74 22.53 12.30 30.64
N ILE A 75 23.46 12.46 29.71
CA ILE A 75 23.69 11.52 28.61
C ILE A 75 25.12 10.99 28.81
N VAL A 76 25.24 9.68 28.92
CA VAL A 76 26.53 8.98 29.01
C VAL A 76 27.02 8.69 27.59
N GLU A 77 28.35 8.74 27.41
CA GLU A 77 29.04 8.45 26.14
C GLU A 77 28.56 7.14 25.48
N PRO A 78 28.73 7.00 24.15
CA PRO A 78 28.27 5.84 23.40
C PRO A 78 28.76 4.52 24.00
N ILE A 79 27.82 3.59 24.19
CA ILE A 79 28.07 2.25 24.72
C ILE A 79 28.24 1.20 23.62
N ALA A 80 27.72 1.49 22.42
CA ALA A 80 27.84 0.62 21.25
C ALA A 80 27.68 1.43 19.95
N GLU A 81 28.27 0.92 18.86
CA GLU A 81 28.18 1.51 17.53
C GLU A 81 27.59 0.50 16.54
N GLN A 82 26.75 0.99 15.62
CA GLN A 82 26.26 0.22 14.49
C GLN A 82 27.01 0.65 13.23
N VAL A 83 27.85 -0.26 12.72
CA VAL A 83 28.61 -0.08 11.48
C VAL A 83 27.91 -0.73 10.29
N GLU A 84 27.86 -0.03 9.15
CA GLU A 84 27.47 -0.63 7.87
C GLU A 84 28.70 -0.93 7.01
N TRP A 85 28.70 -2.12 6.41
CA TRP A 85 29.75 -2.56 5.50
C TRP A 85 29.42 -2.09 4.08
N MET A 86 30.04 -1.01 3.61
CA MET A 86 29.95 -0.63 2.20
C MET A 86 30.93 -1.46 1.37
N THR A 87 30.41 -2.41 0.59
CA THR A 87 31.23 -3.14 -0.38
C THR A 87 31.42 -2.26 -1.62
N ALA A 88 32.61 -1.65 -1.78
CA ALA A 88 32.94 -0.91 -2.99
C ALA A 88 32.96 -1.85 -4.20
N PHE A 89 32.06 -1.62 -5.16
CA PHE A 89 32.11 -2.26 -6.47
C PHE A 89 33.36 -1.78 -7.23
N GLN A 90 34.07 -2.70 -7.88
CA GLN A 90 35.32 -2.54 -8.66
C GLN A 90 36.65 -2.82 -7.92
N GLY A 91 36.82 -4.05 -7.43
CA GLY A 91 38.13 -4.72 -7.43
C GLY A 91 39.23 -4.22 -6.48
N MET A 92 38.98 -3.20 -5.65
CA MET A 92 39.87 -2.77 -4.57
C MET A 92 39.14 -2.86 -3.24
N VAL A 93 39.57 -3.78 -2.38
CA VAL A 93 39.03 -3.96 -1.03
C VAL A 93 39.62 -2.87 -0.13
N ARG A 94 38.98 -1.71 -0.09
CA ARG A 94 39.01 -0.85 1.09
C ARG A 94 37.67 -1.02 1.78
N SER A 95 37.68 -1.82 2.84
CA SER A 95 36.55 -1.91 3.76
C SER A 95 36.63 -0.68 4.65
N ASP A 96 36.00 0.41 4.22
CA ASP A 96 35.82 1.57 5.10
C ASP A 96 34.61 1.27 5.99
N GLU A 97 34.88 0.93 7.25
CA GLU A 97 33.87 0.84 8.31
C GLU A 97 33.38 2.25 8.61
N LYS A 98 32.09 2.51 8.40
CA LYS A 98 31.48 3.76 8.81
C LYS A 98 30.38 3.45 9.82
N ALA A 99 30.56 3.89 11.06
CA ALA A 99 29.49 3.95 12.03
C ALA A 99 28.39 4.87 11.47
N ILE A 100 27.16 4.35 11.39
CA ILE A 100 26.01 5.14 10.95
C ILE A 100 25.19 5.57 12.16
N TYR A 101 25.10 4.71 13.18
CA TYR A 101 24.35 4.98 14.39
C TYR A 101 25.16 4.64 15.62
N GLU A 102 24.98 5.43 16.67
CA GLU A 102 25.53 5.21 17.99
C GLU A 102 24.40 4.94 18.99
N TYR A 103 24.68 4.07 19.94
CA TYR A 103 23.82 3.79 21.08
C TYR A 103 24.43 4.42 22.32
N SER A 104 23.70 5.35 22.94
CA SER A 104 24.11 6.02 24.18
C SER A 104 23.09 5.76 25.30
N LEU A 105 23.46 6.06 26.55
CA LEU A 105 22.55 5.93 27.69
C LEU A 105 22.11 7.32 28.17
N ALA A 106 20.81 7.58 28.13
CA ALA A 106 20.23 8.78 28.74
C ALA A 106 19.67 8.44 30.12
N GLN A 107 20.12 9.16 31.15
CA GLN A 107 19.59 9.05 32.50
C GLN A 107 18.25 9.77 32.59
N MET A 108 17.24 9.04 33.06
CA MET A 108 15.91 9.55 33.34
C MET A 108 15.54 9.17 34.78
N ARG A 109 15.75 10.13 35.70
CA ARG A 109 15.65 9.92 37.15
C ARG A 109 16.57 8.77 37.61
N ASP A 110 15.99 7.64 38.04
CA ASP A 110 16.70 6.49 38.59
C ASP A 110 16.87 5.35 37.57
N ARG A 111 16.44 5.54 36.32
CA ARG A 111 16.57 4.55 35.24
C ARG A 111 17.30 5.11 34.04
N PHE A 112 17.78 4.20 33.18
CA PHE A 112 18.41 4.55 31.92
C PHE A 112 17.53 4.13 30.75
N VAL A 113 17.50 4.98 29.72
CA VAL A 113 16.92 4.67 28.42
C VAL A 113 18.04 4.67 27.38
N ILE A 114 18.06 3.63 26.55
CA ILE A 114 19.00 3.55 25.44
C ILE A 114 18.51 4.50 24.35
N ILE A 115 19.40 5.33 23.83
CA ILE A 115 19.10 6.24 22.73
C ILE A 115 19.91 5.83 21.52
N ARG A 116 19.27 5.79 20.35
CA ARG A 116 19.92 5.57 19.06
C ARG A 116 19.93 6.87 18.28
N HIS A 117 21.11 7.35 17.90
CA HIS A 117 21.30 8.62 17.21
C HIS A 117 22.32 8.50 16.08
N ASN A 118 22.39 9.51 15.22
CA ASN A 118 23.45 9.59 14.22
C ASN A 118 24.77 9.97 14.88
N VAL A 119 25.87 9.51 14.28
CA VAL A 119 27.23 9.92 14.68
C VAL A 119 27.38 11.43 14.57
N ASP A 120 28.08 12.06 15.53
CA ASP A 120 28.40 13.49 15.58
C ASP A 120 27.20 14.47 15.71
N GLU A 121 25.99 13.98 16.04
CA GLU A 121 24.82 14.84 16.24
C GLU A 121 24.78 15.37 17.71
N PRO A 122 24.92 16.70 17.94
CA PRO A 122 24.95 17.24 19.30
C PRO A 122 23.56 17.20 19.96
N PHE A 123 23.52 16.92 21.26
CA PHE A 123 22.29 16.90 22.05
C PHE A 123 22.17 18.13 22.95
N ASP A 124 21.04 18.83 22.85
CA ASP A 124 20.68 19.94 23.75
C ASP A 124 19.91 19.47 24.99
N GLY A 125 20.02 18.18 25.34
CA GLY A 125 19.33 17.54 26.47
C GLY A 125 17.82 17.27 26.25
N MET A 126 17.20 17.89 25.25
CA MET A 126 15.86 17.54 24.77
C MET A 126 15.96 16.44 23.72
N LEU A 127 15.47 15.25 24.06
CA LEU A 127 15.53 14.09 23.20
C LEU A 127 14.17 13.87 22.54
N GLU A 128 14.18 13.68 21.22
CA GLU A 128 13.01 13.43 20.39
C GLU A 128 13.24 12.19 19.54
N GLY A 129 12.32 11.22 19.62
CA GLY A 129 12.45 10.01 18.83
C GLY A 129 11.28 9.05 19.00
N ALA A 130 11.34 7.94 18.26
CA ALA A 130 10.35 6.89 18.32
C ALA A 130 10.79 5.76 19.26
N LEU A 131 9.90 5.30 20.12
CA LEU A 131 10.14 4.17 21.01
C LEU A 131 10.11 2.86 20.21
N PHE A 132 11.19 2.10 20.29
CA PHE A 132 11.31 0.75 19.73
C PHE A 132 11.84 -0.21 20.78
N ARG A 133 11.69 -1.52 20.53
CA ARG A 133 12.35 -2.52 21.36
C ARG A 133 13.87 -2.44 21.16
N VAL A 134 14.61 -2.58 22.26
CA VAL A 134 16.07 -2.61 22.21
C VAL A 134 16.52 -3.93 21.56
N PRO A 135 17.49 -3.90 20.64
CA PRO A 135 18.20 -5.09 20.20
C PRO A 135 18.82 -5.86 21.41
N ALA A 136 18.71 -7.19 21.41
CA ALA A 136 19.08 -8.00 22.59
C ALA A 136 20.57 -7.89 22.97
N ASP A 137 21.43 -7.71 21.97
CA ASP A 137 22.86 -7.43 22.07
C ASP A 137 23.14 -6.09 22.78
N VAL A 138 22.51 -5.00 22.31
CA VAL A 138 22.68 -3.67 22.92
C VAL A 138 22.10 -3.64 24.34
N TYR A 139 20.97 -4.33 24.58
CA TYR A 139 20.38 -4.44 25.91
C TYR A 139 21.28 -5.17 26.91
N GLY A 140 21.99 -6.22 26.45
CA GLY A 140 22.97 -6.94 27.27
C GLY A 140 24.11 -6.03 27.71
N ILE A 141 24.74 -5.35 26.75
CA ILE A 141 25.85 -4.42 27.02
C ILE A 141 25.41 -3.31 27.98
N ALA A 142 24.24 -2.71 27.75
CA ALA A 142 23.72 -1.65 28.59
C ALA A 142 23.50 -2.11 30.06
N ASN A 143 22.99 -3.33 30.27
CA ASN A 143 22.79 -3.87 31.62
C ASN A 143 24.10 -4.23 32.33
N GLU A 144 25.14 -4.61 31.60
CA GLU A 144 26.46 -4.88 32.18
C GLU A 144 27.16 -3.59 32.64
N LEU A 145 26.92 -2.47 31.93
CA LEU A 145 27.51 -1.17 32.24
C LEU A 145 26.80 -0.42 33.38
N VAL A 146 25.54 -0.76 33.67
CA VAL A 146 24.75 -0.09 34.71
C VAL A 146 24.69 -0.96 35.97
N ASP A 147 25.33 -0.50 37.04
CA ASP A 147 25.41 -1.24 38.31
C ASP A 147 24.06 -1.34 39.06
N GLY A 148 23.68 -2.59 39.38
CA GLY A 148 22.95 -3.05 40.58
C GLY A 148 21.51 -2.56 40.83
N GLU A 149 21.29 -1.26 40.95
CA GLU A 149 20.02 -0.67 41.39
C GLU A 149 19.30 0.14 40.30
N ARG A 150 20.04 0.66 39.32
CA ARG A 150 19.47 1.42 38.21
C ARG A 150 19.12 0.46 37.07
N GLN A 151 17.83 0.38 36.72
CA GLN A 151 17.38 -0.51 35.66
C GLN A 151 17.41 0.18 34.30
N VAL A 152 17.92 -0.51 33.28
CA VAL A 152 17.78 -0.11 31.87
C VAL A 152 16.38 -0.48 31.38
N LEU A 153 15.70 0.47 30.77
CA LEU A 153 14.37 0.26 30.21
C LEU A 153 14.42 -0.70 29.01
N PRO A 154 13.41 -1.57 28.83
CA PRO A 154 13.39 -2.58 27.77
C PRO A 154 13.05 -2.00 26.38
N PHE A 155 13.19 -0.69 26.20
CA PHE A 155 12.95 0.03 24.96
C PHE A 155 14.04 1.08 24.73
N MET A 156 14.26 1.40 23.46
CA MET A 156 15.16 2.46 23.01
C MET A 156 14.37 3.62 22.42
N LEU A 157 14.91 4.82 22.57
CA LEU A 157 14.48 6.00 21.83
C LEU A 157 15.29 6.10 20.54
N ASP A 158 14.64 5.95 19.41
CA ASP A 158 15.25 6.06 18.11
C ASP A 158 15.09 7.46 17.52
N MET A 159 16.19 8.17 17.42
CA MET A 159 16.28 9.55 16.93
C MET A 159 16.75 9.61 15.46
N THR A 160 17.04 8.47 14.83
CA THR A 160 17.66 8.42 13.49
C THR A 160 16.70 8.72 12.34
N GLY A 161 15.41 8.85 12.64
CA GLY A 161 14.37 9.11 11.64
C GLY A 161 13.67 7.87 11.09
N ALA A 162 13.85 6.69 11.68
CA ALA A 162 13.25 5.45 11.16
C ALA A 162 11.71 5.50 11.11
N LEU A 163 11.07 6.23 12.02
CA LEU A 163 9.61 6.48 11.97
C LEU A 163 9.24 7.23 10.68
N GLN A 164 9.99 8.28 10.36
CA GLN A 164 9.80 9.12 9.18
C GLN A 164 10.03 8.30 7.91
N GLU A 165 11.03 7.42 7.89
CA GLU A 165 11.25 6.50 6.77
C GLU A 165 10.12 5.50 6.59
N ARG A 166 9.67 4.84 7.66
CA ARG A 166 8.51 3.93 7.62
C ARG A 166 7.24 4.64 7.15
N ALA A 167 6.98 5.85 7.67
CA ALA A 167 5.84 6.67 7.25
C ALA A 167 5.94 7.05 5.77
N LYS A 168 7.12 7.48 5.29
CA LYS A 168 7.36 7.77 3.86
C LYS A 168 7.07 6.55 2.98
N GLN A 169 7.56 5.37 3.34
CA GLN A 169 7.31 4.12 2.60
C GLN A 169 5.81 3.80 2.51
N ILE A 170 5.07 3.98 3.61
CA ILE A 170 3.62 3.82 3.64
C ILE A 170 2.97 4.80 2.67
N PHE A 171 3.29 6.10 2.75
CA PHE A 171 2.68 7.11 1.87
C PHE A 171 3.01 6.89 0.39
N TYR A 172 4.26 6.56 0.05
CA TYR A 172 4.66 6.26 -1.33
C TYR A 172 3.94 5.06 -1.92
N THR A 173 3.50 4.12 -1.09
CA THR A 173 2.77 2.93 -1.55
C THR A 173 1.26 3.18 -1.57
N VAL A 174 0.71 3.75 -0.49
CA VAL A 174 -0.74 3.91 -0.28
C VAL A 174 -1.32 4.99 -1.18
N ILE A 175 -0.64 6.14 -1.35
CA ILE A 175 -1.18 7.27 -2.10
C ILE A 175 -1.41 6.92 -3.58
N PRO A 176 -0.45 6.35 -4.33
CA PRO A 176 -0.68 6.02 -5.74
C PRO A 176 -1.78 4.98 -5.93
N VAL A 177 -1.84 3.97 -5.05
CA VAL A 177 -2.87 2.93 -5.12
C VAL A 177 -4.26 3.50 -4.83
N PHE A 178 -4.38 4.37 -3.81
CA PHE A 178 -5.62 5.08 -3.51
C PHE A 178 -6.07 5.97 -4.67
N LEU A 179 -5.16 6.78 -5.22
CA LEU A 179 -5.48 7.67 -6.34
C LEU A 179 -5.91 6.87 -7.58
N PHE A 180 -5.23 5.76 -7.87
CA PHE A 180 -5.60 4.87 -8.97
C PHE A 180 -6.99 4.26 -8.78
N ALA A 181 -7.29 3.75 -7.57
CA ALA A 181 -8.60 3.19 -7.24
C ALA A 181 -9.71 4.25 -7.32
N ALA A 182 -9.48 5.43 -6.73
CA ALA A 182 -10.41 6.56 -6.77
C ALA A 182 -10.67 7.04 -8.20
N PHE A 183 -9.62 7.20 -9.00
CA PHE A 183 -9.74 7.56 -10.41
C PHE A 183 -10.56 6.55 -11.21
N ASN A 184 -10.33 5.25 -11.00
CA ASN A 184 -11.11 4.21 -11.66
C ASN A 184 -12.58 4.19 -11.21
N MET A 185 -12.87 4.44 -9.93
CA MET A 185 -14.26 4.57 -9.45
C MET A 185 -14.96 5.76 -10.10
N ILE A 186 -14.28 6.92 -10.19
CA ILE A 186 -14.81 8.10 -10.90
C ILE A 186 -15.10 7.75 -12.36
N ARG A 187 -14.18 7.05 -13.05
CA ARG A 187 -14.41 6.57 -14.43
C ARG A 187 -15.60 5.61 -14.52
N ALA A 188 -15.80 4.76 -13.52
CA ALA A 188 -16.92 3.84 -13.47
C ALA A 188 -18.26 4.59 -13.34
N LEU A 189 -18.31 5.61 -12.48
CA LEU A 189 -19.47 6.49 -12.32
C LEU A 189 -19.79 7.23 -13.63
N TYR A 190 -18.79 7.79 -14.30
CA TYR A 190 -18.99 8.42 -15.61
C TYR A 190 -19.51 7.44 -16.67
N ARG A 191 -19.11 6.16 -16.64
CA ARG A 191 -19.65 5.11 -17.54
C ARG A 191 -21.08 4.70 -17.22
N MET A 192 -21.54 4.92 -15.98
CA MET A 192 -22.92 4.65 -15.58
C MET A 192 -23.85 5.80 -15.94
N MET A 193 -23.37 7.04 -15.85
CA MET A 193 -24.15 8.24 -16.19
C MET A 193 -24.31 8.42 -17.70
N ASP A 194 -23.29 8.11 -18.49
CA ASP A 194 -23.28 8.32 -19.93
C ASP A 194 -23.01 6.99 -20.67
N ARG A 195 -24.05 6.48 -21.35
CA ARG A 195 -23.99 5.23 -22.11
C ARG A 195 -22.97 5.30 -23.23
N GLU A 196 -22.77 6.47 -23.84
CA GLU A 196 -21.85 6.62 -24.96
C GLU A 196 -20.38 6.52 -24.55
N ARG A 197 -20.08 6.80 -23.28
CA ARG A 197 -18.74 6.66 -22.72
C ARG A 197 -18.37 5.21 -22.44
N HIS A 198 -19.34 4.29 -22.44
CA HIS A 198 -19.10 2.89 -22.16
C HIS A 198 -18.26 2.24 -23.28
N PRO A 199 -17.20 1.45 -22.97
CA PRO A 199 -16.35 0.84 -23.98
C PRO A 199 -17.09 -0.02 -25.01
N ILE A 200 -18.15 -0.71 -24.60
CA ILE A 200 -18.99 -1.50 -25.50
C ILE A 200 -19.67 -0.58 -26.54
N TYR A 201 -20.22 0.56 -26.11
CA TYR A 201 -20.90 1.48 -27.00
C TYR A 201 -19.91 2.13 -27.99
N LYS A 202 -18.72 2.50 -27.50
CA LYS A 202 -17.63 3.00 -28.35
C LYS A 202 -17.19 1.98 -29.42
N LYS A 203 -17.16 0.69 -29.08
CA LYS A 203 -16.88 -0.37 -30.06
C LYS A 203 -18.03 -0.55 -31.05
N LEU A 204 -19.28 -0.45 -30.62
CA LEU A 204 -20.41 -0.56 -31.55
C LEU A 204 -20.44 0.57 -32.58
N ARG A 205 -19.99 1.78 -32.19
CA ARG A 205 -19.80 2.91 -33.13
C ARG A 205 -18.80 2.61 -34.26
N THR A 206 -17.86 1.67 -34.11
CA THR A 206 -16.94 1.33 -35.21
C THR A 206 -17.63 0.54 -36.33
N PHE A 207 -18.82 -0.01 -36.07
CA PHE A 207 -19.61 -0.75 -37.05
C PHE A 207 -20.71 0.09 -37.71
N GLY A 208 -20.73 1.42 -37.49
CA GLY A 208 -21.74 2.35 -38.01
C GLY A 208 -22.59 2.96 -36.90
N ASN A 209 -23.90 3.07 -37.14
CA ASN A 209 -24.84 3.57 -36.13
C ASN A 209 -24.93 2.57 -34.96
N ALA A 210 -24.52 3.01 -33.77
CA ALA A 210 -24.48 2.16 -32.59
C ALA A 210 -25.87 1.63 -32.22
N ASP A 211 -26.93 2.44 -32.33
CA ASP A 211 -28.28 2.01 -31.94
C ASP A 211 -28.83 0.91 -32.88
N GLU A 212 -28.53 0.99 -34.18
CA GLU A 212 -28.88 -0.05 -35.15
C GLU A 212 -28.10 -1.35 -34.90
N ALA A 213 -26.80 -1.24 -34.59
CA ALA A 213 -25.99 -2.39 -34.22
C ALA A 213 -26.51 -3.06 -32.93
N ILE A 214 -26.95 -2.27 -31.95
CA ILE A 214 -27.56 -2.78 -30.71
C ILE A 214 -28.88 -3.49 -31.00
N LEU A 215 -29.71 -2.92 -31.86
CA LEU A 215 -31.02 -3.46 -32.20
C LEU A 215 -30.88 -4.79 -32.97
N SER A 216 -29.99 -4.85 -33.96
CA SER A 216 -29.69 -6.10 -34.69
C SER A 216 -29.13 -7.19 -33.78
N ILE A 217 -28.17 -6.86 -32.89
CA ILE A 217 -27.66 -7.81 -31.89
C ILE A 217 -28.79 -8.32 -31.01
N ASN A 218 -29.67 -7.45 -30.50
CA ASN A 218 -30.73 -7.88 -29.59
C ASN A 218 -31.79 -8.74 -30.28
N GLN A 219 -32.10 -8.48 -31.55
CA GLN A 219 -32.99 -9.32 -32.36
C GLN A 219 -32.37 -10.70 -32.56
N GLU A 220 -31.14 -10.77 -33.08
CA GLU A 220 -30.45 -12.04 -33.31
C GLU A 220 -30.20 -12.83 -32.01
N MET A 221 -30.01 -12.14 -30.89
CA MET A 221 -29.86 -12.79 -29.57
C MET A 221 -31.18 -13.33 -28.99
N SER A 222 -32.32 -12.92 -29.55
CA SER A 222 -33.64 -13.46 -29.18
C SER A 222 -34.00 -14.70 -30.01
N ASP A 223 -33.33 -14.89 -31.14
CA ASP A 223 -33.48 -16.02 -32.06
C ASP A 223 -32.43 -17.12 -31.77
N GLU A 224 -31.96 -17.83 -32.81
CA GLU A 224 -31.02 -18.95 -32.67
C GLU A 224 -29.58 -18.48 -32.41
N VAL A 225 -29.09 -18.73 -31.19
CA VAL A 225 -27.73 -18.34 -30.75
C VAL A 225 -26.88 -19.58 -30.48
N ILE A 226 -25.76 -19.70 -31.19
CA ILE A 226 -24.77 -20.75 -30.91
C ILE A 226 -23.86 -20.25 -29.79
N ARG A 227 -23.93 -20.92 -28.63
CA ARG A 227 -23.08 -20.60 -27.47
C ARG A 227 -21.94 -21.60 -27.34
N VAL A 228 -20.71 -21.11 -27.52
CA VAL A 228 -19.49 -21.92 -27.35
C VAL A 228 -18.63 -21.32 -26.24
N LYS A 229 -18.58 -21.97 -25.07
CA LYS A 229 -17.89 -21.44 -23.87
C LYS A 229 -18.35 -20.01 -23.50
N ASN A 230 -17.47 -19.03 -23.68
CA ASN A 230 -17.70 -17.60 -23.44
C ASN A 230 -17.96 -16.81 -24.73
N TYR A 231 -18.21 -17.50 -25.85
CA TYR A 231 -18.59 -16.92 -27.12
C TYR A 231 -20.09 -17.06 -27.37
N TYR A 232 -20.66 -16.02 -27.96
CA TYR A 232 -21.99 -16.01 -28.55
C TYR A 232 -21.81 -15.75 -30.05
N VAL A 233 -22.27 -16.67 -30.87
CA VAL A 233 -22.22 -16.59 -32.33
C VAL A 233 -23.65 -16.51 -32.83
N THR A 234 -23.92 -15.44 -33.57
CA THR A 234 -25.17 -15.19 -34.28
C THR A 234 -24.88 -15.05 -35.77
N PRO A 235 -25.90 -15.00 -36.65
CA PRO A 235 -25.68 -14.88 -38.09
C PRO A 235 -24.77 -13.70 -38.48
N SER A 236 -24.91 -12.54 -37.81
CA SER A 236 -24.14 -11.34 -38.16
C SER A 236 -23.05 -10.97 -37.14
N TRP A 237 -23.01 -11.61 -35.97
CA TRP A 237 -22.13 -11.17 -34.87
C TRP A 237 -21.42 -12.32 -34.15
N ILE A 238 -20.18 -12.04 -33.75
CA ILE A 238 -19.41 -12.87 -32.83
C ILE A 238 -19.10 -12.02 -31.62
N MET A 239 -19.46 -12.52 -30.44
CA MET A 239 -19.29 -11.79 -29.18
C MET A 239 -18.55 -12.66 -28.16
N ARG A 240 -17.42 -12.17 -27.65
CA ARG A 240 -16.66 -12.84 -26.58
C ARG A 240 -16.88 -12.12 -25.27
N GLN A 241 -17.43 -12.85 -24.31
CA GLN A 241 -17.65 -12.40 -22.96
C GLN A 241 -16.37 -12.55 -22.13
N ASN A 242 -15.81 -11.42 -21.67
CA ASN A 242 -14.73 -11.39 -20.67
C ASN A 242 -15.25 -10.82 -19.34
N TRP A 243 -14.40 -10.82 -18.30
CA TRP A 243 -14.78 -10.31 -16.98
C TRP A 243 -15.12 -8.81 -16.97
N PHE A 244 -14.35 -7.99 -17.68
CA PHE A 244 -14.51 -6.52 -17.70
C PHE A 244 -14.96 -5.96 -19.05
N THR A 245 -15.03 -6.80 -20.08
CA THR A 245 -15.32 -6.37 -21.45
C THR A 245 -16.23 -7.36 -22.17
N LEU A 246 -16.90 -6.87 -23.19
CA LEU A 246 -17.50 -7.65 -24.25
C LEU A 246 -16.73 -7.28 -25.52
N LYS A 247 -16.03 -8.25 -26.12
CA LYS A 247 -15.49 -8.05 -27.47
C LYS A 247 -16.58 -8.39 -28.48
N ILE A 248 -16.72 -7.57 -29.51
CA ILE A 248 -17.76 -7.69 -30.54
C ILE A 248 -17.06 -7.58 -31.90
N ALA A 249 -17.38 -8.50 -32.80
CA ALA A 249 -16.90 -8.56 -34.17
C ALA A 249 -18.07 -8.97 -35.08
N ARG A 250 -17.99 -8.62 -36.36
CA ARG A 250 -18.95 -9.10 -37.36
C ARG A 250 -18.65 -10.57 -37.66
N ASN A 251 -19.71 -11.34 -37.85
CA ASN A 251 -19.60 -12.71 -38.33
C ASN A 251 -19.54 -12.68 -39.86
N TYR A 252 -18.43 -13.14 -40.42
CA TYR A 252 -18.26 -13.32 -41.87
C TYR A 252 -17.99 -14.78 -42.22
N PHE A 253 -18.24 -15.70 -41.28
CA PHE A 253 -17.95 -17.11 -41.46
C PHE A 253 -18.98 -17.79 -42.36
N GLU A 254 -18.47 -18.62 -43.25
CA GLU A 254 -19.31 -19.44 -44.12
C GLU A 254 -19.85 -20.64 -43.33
N PRO A 255 -21.06 -21.11 -43.62
CA PRO A 255 -21.57 -22.36 -43.06
C PRO A 255 -20.61 -23.51 -43.41
N ASP A 256 -20.38 -24.43 -42.47
CA ASP A 256 -19.61 -25.68 -42.64
C ASP A 256 -18.07 -25.61 -42.60
N GLU A 257 -17.47 -24.44 -42.38
CA GLU A 257 -16.03 -24.30 -42.13
C GLU A 257 -15.67 -24.27 -40.62
N VAL A 258 -14.51 -24.83 -40.28
CA VAL A 258 -14.00 -24.84 -38.90
C VAL A 258 -13.14 -23.60 -38.65
N TYR A 259 -13.62 -22.71 -37.78
CA TYR A 259 -12.92 -21.47 -37.45
C TYR A 259 -12.37 -21.44 -36.02
N ASP A 260 -11.20 -20.82 -35.88
CA ASP A 260 -10.59 -20.51 -34.58
C ASP A 260 -11.13 -19.16 -34.07
N LEU A 261 -12.10 -19.23 -33.14
CA LEU A 261 -12.76 -18.06 -32.55
C LEU A 261 -11.81 -17.14 -31.76
N ASP A 262 -10.64 -17.63 -31.31
CA ASP A 262 -9.67 -16.79 -30.60
C ASP A 262 -8.96 -15.80 -31.53
N LYS A 263 -8.92 -16.05 -32.85
CA LYS A 263 -8.29 -15.18 -33.86
C LYS A 263 -9.18 -14.04 -34.39
N VAL A 264 -10.44 -14.00 -33.96
CA VAL A 264 -11.45 -13.04 -34.47
C VAL A 264 -11.27 -11.62 -33.90
N PHE A 265 -10.56 -11.45 -32.77
CA PHE A 265 -10.72 -10.29 -31.87
C PHE A 265 -9.47 -9.58 -31.37
#